data_AF-A0A2C9CQ43-F1
#
_entry.id   AF-A0A2C9CQ43-F1
#
_cell.length_a   1.000
_cell.length_b   1.000
_cell.length_c   1.000
_cell.angle_alpha   90.00
_cell.angle_beta   90.00
_cell.angle_gamma   90.00
#
_symmetry.space_group_name_H-M   'P 1'
#
loop_
_entity.id
_entity.type
_entity.pdbx_description
1 polymer ?
#
loop_
_entity_poly.entity_id
_entity_poly.type
_entity_poly.pdbx_seq_one_letter_code
_entity_poly.pdbx_strand_id
1 'polypeptide(L)'
;MTQLHGAGQRHVQTGEVGIMGIGAARADFENFVSCDRATSATALVGGVLSNFAAGAVVRYPDPDDPTRGVMRVEPQATNHVRSNDGTGAAVGRLDAGGALPTGWTAPFGLPSSAVEVVQIGEDVGLPYIRIRLQGVTTSSSVFIYTEGVGAVAAEDGQLWAQSVYMRLISGSLANISAIRVRPEARASGGTGHSGYAGSDVAIGADWQRCAQGAALADANGAGEISYLVPTIQIASTSGAAIDVTLDIGLPQMELDAVTSPIRTSGAMATRAADVVTTPAPVNGGVFSVVVDFRFSAVQVAGRSARVFDFGGDEGRSLRLQHNGGLNTGDLLLVLHDAPSEGGAVLGVTLGVITAGLWQRAVVVVDGADLRVRLSGEAEVSRSDFALPRSGLHTLALGASHTGTVALVGPLEYRAITVYDRSLSSAEITELVEGAS
;
A
#
# COMPACT_ATOMS: atom_id res chain seq x y z
N MET A 1 -23.14 52.79 -5.84
CA MET A 1 -22.59 52.00 -6.96
C MET A 1 -21.10 52.22 -6.97
N THR A 2 -20.32 51.16 -6.71
CA THR A 2 -19.09 50.76 -7.42
C THR A 2 -18.54 49.56 -6.64
N GLN A 3 -18.85 48.35 -7.13
CA GLN A 3 -18.32 47.08 -6.64
C GLN A 3 -16.96 46.86 -7.32
N LEU A 4 -15.89 46.71 -6.53
CA LEU A 4 -14.58 46.25 -7.00
C LEU A 4 -14.52 44.74 -6.81
N HIS A 5 -14.68 43.99 -7.90
CA HIS A 5 -14.28 42.58 -7.97
C HIS A 5 -12.80 42.53 -8.37
N GLY A 6 -11.93 42.15 -7.43
CA GLY A 6 -10.56 41.73 -7.74
C GLY A 6 -10.56 40.23 -8.05
N ALA A 7 -10.69 39.88 -9.32
CA ALA A 7 -10.39 38.53 -9.79
C ALA A 7 -8.86 38.39 -9.88
N GLY A 8 -8.28 37.53 -9.04
CA GLY A 8 -6.88 37.14 -9.14
C GLY A 8 -6.65 36.36 -10.44
N GLN A 9 -6.06 37.02 -11.43
CA GLN A 9 -5.46 36.33 -12.57
C GLN A 9 -4.23 35.57 -12.07
N ARG A 10 -4.33 34.24 -11.98
CA ARG A 10 -3.14 33.39 -11.93
C ARG A 10 -2.50 33.40 -13.31
N HIS A 11 -1.24 33.80 -13.36
CA HIS A 11 -0.35 33.69 -14.51
C HIS A 11 -0.31 32.22 -14.95
N VAL A 12 -0.89 31.89 -16.10
CA VAL A 12 -0.61 30.63 -16.79
C VAL A 12 0.75 30.83 -17.44
N GLN A 13 1.80 30.24 -16.87
CA GLN A 13 3.12 30.26 -17.50
C GLN A 13 3.02 29.49 -18.83
N THR A 14 3.21 30.19 -19.93
CA THR A 14 3.35 29.63 -21.27
C THR A 14 4.63 28.79 -21.33
N GLY A 15 4.48 27.46 -21.33
CA GLY A 15 5.60 26.50 -21.35
C GLY A 15 5.32 25.15 -20.67
N GLU A 16 4.06 24.84 -20.33
CA GLU A 16 3.65 23.53 -19.82
C GLU A 16 2.97 22.75 -20.95
N VAL A 17 3.60 21.67 -21.42
CA VAL A 17 3.03 20.83 -22.50
C VAL A 17 2.11 19.72 -21.95
N GLY A 18 2.19 19.41 -20.66
CA GLY A 18 1.26 18.48 -20.03
C GLY A 18 1.37 18.50 -18.51
N ILE A 19 0.42 19.17 -17.85
CA ILE A 19 0.20 18.93 -16.43
C ILE A 19 -0.72 17.71 -16.26
N MET A 20 -0.14 16.59 -15.83
CA MET A 20 -0.89 15.50 -15.22
C MET A 20 -1.22 15.86 -13.75
N GLY A 21 -2.08 16.87 -13.58
CA GLY A 21 -2.56 17.26 -12.26
C GLY A 21 -3.60 16.27 -11.75
N ILE A 22 -3.29 15.51 -10.70
CA ILE A 22 -4.22 14.61 -10.01
C ILE A 22 -5.04 15.45 -9.00
N GLY A 23 -5.76 16.46 -9.52
CA GLY A 23 -6.66 17.31 -8.74
C GLY A 23 -8.13 17.03 -9.07
N ALA A 24 -9.03 17.33 -8.13
CA ALA A 24 -10.49 17.11 -8.25
C ALA A 24 -11.18 17.86 -9.42
N ALA A 25 -10.44 18.67 -10.20
CA ALA A 25 -10.98 19.54 -11.25
C ALA A 25 -10.38 19.31 -12.66
N ARG A 26 -9.56 18.28 -12.90
CA ARG A 26 -9.00 18.01 -14.24
C ARG A 26 -9.56 16.72 -14.83
N ALA A 27 -10.65 16.85 -15.59
CA ALA A 27 -11.31 15.78 -16.34
C ALA A 27 -10.42 15.14 -17.43
N ASP A 28 -9.28 15.76 -17.76
CA ASP A 28 -8.46 15.32 -18.89
C ASP A 28 -7.59 14.10 -18.59
N PHE A 29 -7.24 13.82 -17.33
CA PHE A 29 -6.30 12.73 -17.00
C PHE A 29 -6.83 11.34 -17.39
N GLU A 30 -8.14 11.08 -17.22
CA GLU A 30 -8.75 9.78 -17.51
C GLU A 30 -8.75 9.45 -19.01
N ASN A 31 -8.67 10.47 -19.88
CA ASN A 31 -8.63 10.29 -21.32
C ASN A 31 -7.23 9.98 -21.86
N PHE A 32 -6.17 10.16 -21.05
CA PHE A 32 -4.78 9.99 -21.49
C PHE A 32 -4.03 8.86 -20.78
N VAL A 33 -4.55 8.35 -19.66
CA VAL A 33 -3.89 7.31 -18.86
C VAL A 33 -4.68 6.00 -18.92
N SER A 34 -4.02 4.94 -19.34
CA SER A 34 -4.52 3.56 -19.24
C SER A 34 -3.96 2.89 -17.99
N CYS A 35 -4.80 2.11 -17.32
CA CYS A 35 -4.35 1.17 -16.30
C CYS A 35 -4.65 -0.23 -16.82
N ASP A 36 -3.63 -1.05 -17.03
CA ASP A 36 -3.81 -2.46 -17.29
C ASP A 36 -3.92 -3.18 -15.95
N ARG A 37 -5.17 -3.46 -15.56
CA ARG A 37 -5.51 -4.31 -14.42
C ARG A 37 -6.65 -5.23 -14.82
N ALA A 38 -6.42 -6.55 -14.73
CA ALA A 38 -7.41 -7.56 -15.11
C ALA A 38 -8.56 -7.71 -14.08
N THR A 39 -8.34 -7.33 -12.82
CA THR A 39 -9.30 -7.50 -11.72
C THR A 39 -9.87 -6.16 -11.24
N SER A 40 -11.03 -6.17 -10.57
CA SER A 40 -11.50 -4.99 -9.82
C SER A 40 -10.57 -4.68 -8.65
N ALA A 41 -10.46 -3.41 -8.27
CA ALA A 41 -9.78 -2.98 -7.05
C ALA A 41 -10.77 -2.39 -6.05
N THR A 42 -10.33 -2.24 -4.81
CA THR A 42 -11.11 -1.55 -3.78
C THR A 42 -10.27 -0.44 -3.14
N ALA A 43 -10.90 0.62 -2.63
CA ALA A 43 -10.22 1.59 -1.77
C ALA A 43 -11.26 2.28 -0.88
N LEU A 44 -10.83 2.79 0.27
CA LEU A 44 -11.67 3.68 1.07
C LEU A 44 -11.68 5.07 0.42
N VAL A 45 -12.87 5.51 -0.01
CA VAL A 45 -13.10 6.85 -0.56
C VAL A 45 -14.09 7.54 0.37
N GLY A 46 -13.65 8.60 1.07
CA GLY A 46 -14.50 9.32 2.03
C GLY A 46 -15.06 8.42 3.14
N GLY A 47 -14.31 7.40 3.57
CA GLY A 47 -14.73 6.43 4.58
C GLY A 47 -15.59 5.27 4.08
N VAL A 48 -15.91 5.23 2.78
CA VAL A 48 -16.69 4.14 2.16
C VAL A 48 -15.79 3.26 1.31
N LEU A 49 -15.86 1.94 1.49
CA LEU A 49 -15.13 0.99 0.64
C LEU A 49 -15.79 0.96 -0.74
N SER A 50 -15.12 1.60 -1.69
CA SER A 50 -15.55 1.72 -3.08
C SER A 50 -14.88 0.66 -3.94
N ASN A 51 -15.60 0.16 -4.93
CA ASN A 51 -15.08 -0.76 -5.94
C ASN A 51 -14.72 0.01 -7.22
N PHE A 52 -13.55 -0.29 -7.77
CA PHE A 52 -13.06 0.26 -9.03
C PHE A 52 -13.08 -0.86 -10.07
N ALA A 53 -13.63 -0.58 -11.24
CA ALA A 53 -13.68 -1.54 -12.33
C ALA A 53 -12.27 -1.99 -12.78
N ALA A 54 -12.20 -3.14 -13.44
CA ALA A 54 -10.98 -3.55 -14.13
C ALA A 54 -10.53 -2.43 -15.09
N GLY A 55 -9.23 -2.17 -15.12
CA GLY A 55 -8.60 -1.09 -15.87
C GLY A 55 -8.85 0.34 -15.38
N ALA A 56 -9.57 0.55 -14.28
CA ALA A 56 -9.71 1.88 -13.67
C ALA A 56 -8.51 2.21 -12.78
N VAL A 57 -8.02 3.45 -12.91
CA VAL A 57 -7.03 4.03 -11.99
C VAL A 57 -7.70 4.29 -10.63
N VAL A 58 -7.09 3.84 -9.54
CA VAL A 58 -7.63 4.04 -8.19
C VAL A 58 -7.27 5.43 -7.71
N ARG A 59 -8.29 6.21 -7.34
CA ARG A 59 -8.16 7.56 -6.79
C ARG A 59 -8.96 7.72 -5.52
N TYR A 60 -8.39 8.40 -4.53
CA TYR A 60 -9.08 8.75 -3.29
C TYR A 60 -8.55 10.08 -2.73
N PRO A 61 -9.29 10.74 -1.83
CA PRO A 61 -8.80 11.93 -1.14
C PRO A 61 -7.50 11.66 -0.39
N ASP A 62 -6.53 12.56 -0.49
CA ASP A 62 -5.30 12.44 0.28
C ASP A 62 -5.62 12.40 1.79
N PRO A 63 -5.10 11.41 2.55
CA PRO A 63 -5.32 11.37 3.99
C PRO A 63 -4.74 12.57 4.73
N ASP A 64 -3.70 13.23 4.20
CA ASP A 64 -3.07 14.40 4.82
C ASP A 64 -3.74 15.72 4.40
N ASP A 65 -4.38 15.75 3.23
CA ASP A 65 -5.14 16.89 2.70
C ASP A 65 -6.33 16.40 1.84
N PRO A 66 -7.51 16.14 2.45
CA PRO A 66 -8.66 15.58 1.73
C PRO A 66 -9.18 16.42 0.56
N THR A 67 -8.69 17.65 0.38
CA THR A 67 -9.03 18.50 -0.78
C THR A 67 -8.28 18.10 -2.05
N ARG A 68 -7.22 17.28 -1.92
CA ARG A 68 -6.40 16.77 -3.03
C ARG A 68 -6.74 15.32 -3.33
N GLY A 69 -6.61 14.94 -4.59
CA GLY A 69 -6.69 13.54 -5.01
C GLY A 69 -5.32 12.87 -4.92
N VAL A 70 -5.31 11.59 -4.57
CA VAL A 70 -4.14 10.73 -4.66
C VAL A 70 -4.46 9.60 -5.61
N MET A 71 -3.54 9.32 -6.53
CA MET A 71 -3.55 8.09 -7.32
C MET A 71 -2.75 7.03 -6.60
N ARG A 72 -3.27 5.80 -6.54
CA ARG A 72 -2.56 4.66 -5.99
C ARG A 72 -2.29 3.61 -7.07
N VAL A 73 -1.06 3.12 -7.07
CA VAL A 73 -0.57 2.01 -7.88
C VAL A 73 -0.13 0.91 -6.93
N GLU A 74 -0.64 -0.30 -7.14
CA GLU A 74 -0.46 -1.39 -6.22
C GLU A 74 0.25 -2.61 -6.86
N PRO A 75 1.07 -3.37 -6.10
CA PRO A 75 1.74 -4.58 -6.60
C PRO A 75 0.74 -5.72 -6.85
N GLN A 76 1.20 -6.86 -7.37
CA GLN A 76 0.43 -8.10 -7.22
C GLN A 76 0.40 -8.46 -5.73
N ALA A 77 -0.74 -8.92 -5.24
CA ALA A 77 -0.85 -9.39 -3.87
C ALA A 77 -1.90 -10.49 -3.75
N THR A 78 -1.67 -11.40 -2.79
CA THR A 78 -2.58 -12.49 -2.47
C THR A 78 -3.04 -12.34 -1.04
N ASN A 79 -4.35 -12.33 -0.83
CA ASN A 79 -4.89 -12.50 0.51
C ASN A 79 -5.01 -13.98 0.84
N HIS A 80 -4.25 -14.39 1.86
CA HIS A 80 -4.20 -15.77 2.33
C HIS A 80 -5.35 -16.15 3.30
N VAL A 81 -6.15 -15.19 3.75
CA VAL A 81 -7.38 -15.47 4.51
C VAL A 81 -8.47 -15.89 3.52
N ARG A 82 -8.95 -17.14 3.60
CA ARG A 82 -9.88 -17.70 2.60
C ARG A 82 -11.31 -17.15 2.66
N SER A 83 -11.77 -16.69 3.82
CA SER A 83 -13.13 -16.15 3.98
C SER A 83 -13.10 -14.88 4.82
N ASN A 84 -12.81 -13.74 4.19
CA ASN A 84 -12.77 -12.45 4.88
C ASN A 84 -14.05 -11.62 4.71
N ASP A 85 -14.98 -12.06 3.87
CA ASP A 85 -16.28 -11.44 3.62
C ASP A 85 -17.41 -11.97 4.53
N GLY A 86 -17.10 -12.93 5.41
CA GLY A 86 -18.07 -13.58 6.30
C GLY A 86 -18.64 -14.89 5.77
N THR A 87 -18.21 -15.37 4.59
CA THR A 87 -18.71 -16.62 4.00
C THR A 87 -18.57 -17.81 4.97
N GLY A 88 -19.68 -18.52 5.19
CA GLY A 88 -19.78 -19.67 6.10
C GLY A 88 -20.09 -19.32 7.56
N ALA A 89 -20.13 -18.04 7.93
CA ALA A 89 -20.58 -17.64 9.25
C ALA A 89 -22.09 -17.86 9.42
N ALA A 90 -22.51 -18.13 10.65
CA ALA A 90 -23.91 -18.25 11.04
C ALA A 90 -24.14 -17.53 12.38
N VAL A 91 -25.24 -16.75 12.45
CA VAL A 91 -25.64 -16.03 13.67
C VAL A 91 -26.03 -17.01 14.76
N GLY A 92 -25.55 -16.75 15.98
CA GLY A 92 -25.79 -17.55 17.18
C GLY A 92 -24.51 -17.79 17.98
N ARG A 93 -24.67 -18.43 19.14
CA ARG A 93 -23.52 -18.87 19.95
C ARG A 93 -22.81 -20.04 19.29
N LEU A 94 -21.48 -20.09 19.41
CA LEU A 94 -20.69 -21.16 18.79
C LEU A 94 -20.99 -22.56 19.34
N ASP A 95 -21.57 -22.65 20.55
CA ASP A 95 -22.04 -23.90 21.15
C ASP A 95 -23.52 -24.22 20.88
N ALA A 96 -24.24 -23.33 20.18
CA ALA A 96 -25.68 -23.42 19.96
C ALA A 96 -26.10 -23.08 18.52
N GLY A 97 -25.31 -23.49 17.53
CA GLY A 97 -25.64 -23.39 16.11
C GLY A 97 -25.09 -22.18 15.37
N GLY A 98 -24.41 -21.26 16.07
CA GLY A 98 -23.61 -20.21 15.44
C GLY A 98 -22.30 -20.76 14.85
N ALA A 99 -21.74 -20.06 13.88
CA ALA A 99 -20.50 -20.45 13.22
C ALA A 99 -19.67 -19.21 12.83
N LEU A 100 -18.36 -19.31 12.95
CA LEU A 100 -17.41 -18.33 12.38
C LEU A 100 -17.28 -18.54 10.86
N PRO A 101 -16.73 -17.56 10.11
CA PRO A 101 -16.46 -17.74 8.69
C PRO A 101 -15.59 -18.98 8.41
N THR A 102 -15.74 -19.56 7.21
CA THR A 102 -15.03 -20.78 6.83
C THR A 102 -13.51 -20.57 6.89
N GLY A 103 -12.82 -21.45 7.63
CA GLY A 103 -11.37 -21.37 7.88
C GLY A 103 -11.01 -20.65 9.19
N TRP A 104 -11.90 -19.86 9.77
CA TRP A 104 -11.67 -19.25 11.07
C TRP A 104 -11.79 -20.30 12.17
N THR A 105 -11.04 -20.11 13.25
CA THR A 105 -11.07 -21.04 14.39
C THR A 105 -11.68 -20.35 15.61
N ALA A 106 -12.42 -21.13 16.41
CA ALA A 106 -13.05 -20.64 17.63
C ALA A 106 -12.02 -19.95 18.55
N PRO A 107 -12.41 -18.87 19.27
CA PRO A 107 -11.43 -18.13 20.04
C PRO A 107 -10.79 -18.97 21.14
N PHE A 108 -9.47 -18.96 21.21
CA PHE A 108 -8.77 -19.51 22.38
C PHE A 108 -8.88 -18.53 23.55
N GLY A 109 -8.89 -19.01 24.79
CA GLY A 109 -8.94 -18.16 26.00
C GLY A 109 -10.35 -17.83 26.49
N LEU A 110 -11.39 -18.27 25.78
CA LEU A 110 -12.79 -18.29 26.22
C LEU A 110 -13.43 -19.62 25.83
N PRO A 111 -14.40 -20.14 26.61
CA PRO A 111 -15.20 -21.28 26.15
C PRO A 111 -16.09 -20.87 24.97
N SER A 112 -16.41 -21.80 24.06
CA SER A 112 -17.29 -21.53 22.90
C SER A 112 -18.67 -20.99 23.32
N SER A 113 -19.10 -21.30 24.54
CA SER A 113 -20.32 -20.82 25.17
C SER A 113 -20.33 -19.31 25.49
N ALA A 114 -19.16 -18.68 25.48
CA ALA A 114 -18.94 -17.25 25.72
C ALA A 114 -18.73 -16.44 24.43
N VAL A 115 -18.88 -17.09 23.26
CA VAL A 115 -18.64 -16.48 21.95
C VAL A 115 -19.89 -16.58 21.09
N GLU A 116 -20.35 -15.44 20.60
CA GLU A 116 -21.56 -15.33 19.78
C GLU A 116 -21.29 -14.51 18.53
N VAL A 117 -21.68 -15.04 17.37
CA VAL A 117 -21.83 -14.24 16.15
C VAL A 117 -23.20 -13.59 16.23
N VAL A 118 -23.23 -12.31 16.55
CA VAL A 118 -24.46 -11.54 16.77
C VAL A 118 -25.10 -11.14 15.44
N GLN A 119 -24.27 -10.81 14.47
CA GLN A 119 -24.71 -10.31 13.16
C GLN A 119 -23.66 -10.59 12.09
N ILE A 120 -24.11 -10.78 10.86
CA ILE A 120 -23.31 -10.73 9.65
C ILE A 120 -23.91 -9.61 8.81
N GLY A 121 -23.10 -8.70 8.29
CA GLY A 121 -23.64 -7.53 7.61
C GLY A 121 -22.62 -6.82 6.74
N GLU A 122 -23.07 -5.70 6.17
CA GLU A 122 -22.25 -4.77 5.43
C GLU A 122 -22.52 -3.36 5.95
N ASP A 123 -21.48 -2.57 6.14
CA ASP A 123 -21.57 -1.16 6.52
C ASP A 123 -20.54 -0.37 5.73
N VAL A 124 -20.93 0.77 5.16
CA VAL A 124 -20.07 1.61 4.29
C VAL A 124 -19.31 0.81 3.21
N GLY A 125 -19.93 -0.24 2.65
CA GLY A 125 -19.30 -1.12 1.66
C GLY A 125 -18.38 -2.20 2.23
N LEU A 126 -18.15 -2.22 3.55
CA LEU A 126 -17.32 -3.19 4.27
C LEU A 126 -18.18 -4.35 4.80
N PRO A 127 -18.03 -5.58 4.28
CA PRO A 127 -18.62 -6.75 4.91
C PRO A 127 -17.95 -7.01 6.26
N TYR A 128 -18.75 -7.42 7.24
CA TYR A 128 -18.28 -7.69 8.59
C TYR A 128 -19.06 -8.80 9.27
N ILE A 129 -18.43 -9.36 10.30
CA ILE A 129 -19.10 -10.14 11.33
C ILE A 129 -19.06 -9.38 12.65
N ARG A 130 -20.16 -9.38 13.37
CA ARG A 130 -20.26 -8.85 14.73
C ARG A 130 -20.09 -9.99 15.70
N ILE A 131 -19.01 -9.97 16.48
CA ILE A 131 -18.74 -10.97 17.50
C ILE A 131 -18.90 -10.36 18.87
N ARG A 132 -19.69 -11.01 19.73
CA ARG A 132 -19.71 -10.75 21.17
C ARG A 132 -18.84 -11.78 21.88
N LEU A 133 -17.97 -11.27 22.75
CA LEU A 133 -17.14 -12.05 23.66
C LEU A 133 -17.59 -11.71 25.07
N GLN A 134 -18.28 -12.64 25.74
CA GLN A 134 -18.85 -12.42 27.07
C GLN A 134 -18.59 -13.63 27.98
N GLY A 135 -17.73 -13.47 28.96
CA GLY A 135 -17.44 -14.53 29.92
C GLY A 135 -16.20 -14.28 30.77
N VAL A 136 -15.75 -15.32 31.46
CA VAL A 136 -14.51 -15.30 32.24
C VAL A 136 -13.40 -15.92 31.41
N THR A 137 -12.31 -15.19 31.23
CA THR A 137 -11.15 -15.62 30.46
C THR A 137 -10.43 -16.80 31.14
N THR A 138 -9.95 -17.76 30.37
CA THR A 138 -9.18 -18.91 30.87
C THR A 138 -7.67 -18.74 30.71
N SER A 139 -7.25 -17.67 30.07
CA SER A 139 -5.86 -17.31 29.77
C SER A 139 -5.66 -15.79 29.88
N SER A 140 -4.41 -15.34 29.76
CA SER A 140 -4.07 -13.91 29.65
C SER A 140 -4.32 -13.31 28.26
N SER A 141 -4.93 -14.06 27.34
CA SER A 141 -5.23 -13.58 25.99
C SER A 141 -6.34 -14.38 25.33
N VAL A 142 -7.32 -13.67 24.77
CA VAL A 142 -8.28 -14.26 23.84
C VAL A 142 -7.76 -14.10 22.42
N PHE A 143 -7.70 -15.18 21.65
CA PHE A 143 -7.21 -15.16 20.26
C PHE A 143 -8.34 -15.51 19.30
N ILE A 144 -8.62 -14.63 18.34
CA ILE A 144 -9.48 -14.95 17.20
C ILE A 144 -8.56 -15.22 16.01
N TYR A 145 -8.54 -16.47 15.54
CA TYR A 145 -7.77 -16.86 14.36
C TYR A 145 -8.65 -16.70 13.12
N THR A 146 -8.25 -15.81 12.20
CA THR A 146 -9.01 -15.56 10.97
C THR A 146 -8.62 -16.52 9.84
N GLU A 147 -7.81 -17.54 10.14
CA GLU A 147 -7.48 -18.65 9.27
C GLU A 147 -6.93 -19.82 10.12
N GLY A 148 -6.94 -21.04 9.60
CA GLY A 148 -6.48 -22.23 10.31
C GLY A 148 -4.95 -22.38 10.36
N VAL A 149 -4.46 -23.12 11.36
CA VAL A 149 -3.04 -23.50 11.45
C VAL A 149 -2.66 -24.32 10.21
N GLY A 150 -1.53 -23.96 9.58
CA GLY A 150 -1.01 -24.65 8.40
C GLY A 150 -1.54 -24.15 7.05
N ALA A 151 -2.46 -23.18 7.04
CA ALA A 151 -3.05 -22.68 5.80
C ALA A 151 -2.19 -21.62 5.10
N VAL A 152 -1.45 -20.80 5.86
CA VAL A 152 -0.55 -19.78 5.30
C VAL A 152 0.88 -20.28 5.43
N ALA A 153 1.46 -20.78 4.33
CA ALA A 153 2.86 -21.17 4.29
C ALA A 153 3.76 -19.92 4.35
N ALA A 154 4.82 -19.99 5.16
CA ALA A 154 5.78 -18.91 5.32
C ALA A 154 7.15 -19.47 5.70
N GLU A 155 8.19 -18.66 5.51
CA GLU A 155 9.59 -19.03 5.77
C GLU A 155 10.29 -17.94 6.57
N ASP A 156 11.37 -18.31 7.26
CA ASP A 156 12.23 -17.37 7.96
C ASP A 156 12.76 -16.27 7.03
N GLY A 157 12.79 -15.03 7.53
CA GLY A 157 13.26 -13.86 6.81
C GLY A 157 12.24 -13.20 5.89
N GLN A 158 11.09 -13.84 5.62
CA GLN A 158 10.03 -13.21 4.82
C GLN A 158 9.39 -12.05 5.57
N LEU A 159 9.03 -10.98 4.85
CA LEU A 159 8.20 -9.91 5.39
C LEU A 159 6.73 -10.24 5.15
N TRP A 160 5.90 -10.22 6.20
CA TRP A 160 4.47 -10.46 6.08
C TRP A 160 3.68 -9.35 6.75
N ALA A 161 2.49 -9.08 6.21
CA ALA A 161 1.60 -8.06 6.74
C ALA A 161 0.17 -8.58 6.91
N GLN A 162 -0.39 -8.32 8.10
CA GLN A 162 -1.77 -8.59 8.42
C GLN A 162 -2.53 -7.27 8.54
N SER A 163 -3.78 -7.23 8.07
CA SER A 163 -4.70 -6.13 8.37
C SER A 163 -6.11 -6.61 8.65
N VAL A 164 -6.90 -5.78 9.32
CA VAL A 164 -8.33 -6.01 9.57
C VAL A 164 -9.02 -4.68 9.87
N TYR A 165 -10.27 -4.52 9.45
CA TYR A 165 -11.12 -3.42 9.89
C TYR A 165 -11.84 -3.82 11.18
N MET A 166 -11.78 -2.98 12.20
CA MET A 166 -12.46 -3.24 13.46
C MET A 166 -13.11 -1.98 14.03
N ARG A 167 -14.19 -2.17 14.79
CA ARG A 167 -14.79 -1.15 15.67
C ARG A 167 -15.48 -1.78 16.87
N LEU A 168 -15.61 -1.01 17.93
CA LEU A 168 -16.35 -1.34 19.14
C LEU A 168 -17.82 -0.95 18.97
N ILE A 169 -18.72 -1.90 19.15
CA ILE A 169 -20.17 -1.68 19.04
C ILE A 169 -20.82 -1.45 20.39
N SER A 170 -20.47 -2.29 21.37
CA SER A 170 -21.04 -2.24 22.71
C SER A 170 -20.18 -3.00 23.71
N GLY A 171 -20.52 -2.86 24.98
CA GLY A 171 -19.77 -3.46 26.09
C GLY A 171 -18.70 -2.50 26.62
N SER A 172 -17.64 -3.05 27.20
CA SER A 172 -16.54 -2.24 27.73
C SER A 172 -15.19 -2.92 27.52
N LEU A 173 -14.12 -2.13 27.48
CA LEU A 173 -12.75 -2.64 27.49
C LEU A 173 -12.26 -2.95 28.93
N ALA A 174 -13.18 -3.07 29.90
CA ALA A 174 -12.82 -3.48 31.25
C ALA A 174 -12.13 -4.85 31.22
N ASN A 175 -10.99 -4.96 31.92
CA ASN A 175 -10.13 -6.14 31.95
C ASN A 175 -9.49 -6.53 30.59
N ILE A 176 -9.59 -5.66 29.58
CA ILE A 176 -8.88 -5.77 28.30
C ILE A 176 -7.79 -4.71 28.29
N SER A 177 -6.52 -5.13 28.38
CA SER A 177 -5.38 -4.21 28.43
C SER A 177 -4.90 -3.78 27.04
N ALA A 178 -5.16 -4.59 26.01
CA ALA A 178 -4.81 -4.29 24.64
C ALA A 178 -5.64 -5.13 23.64
N ILE A 179 -5.83 -4.60 22.44
CA ILE A 179 -6.26 -5.34 21.25
C ILE A 179 -5.15 -5.22 20.21
N ARG A 180 -4.74 -6.31 19.60
CA ARG A 180 -3.62 -6.37 18.66
C ARG A 180 -4.00 -7.16 17.41
N VAL A 181 -3.47 -6.71 16.28
CA VAL A 181 -3.44 -7.48 15.04
C VAL A 181 -2.03 -8.03 14.90
N ARG A 182 -1.88 -9.34 14.93
CA ARG A 182 -0.56 -9.98 14.84
C ARG A 182 -0.65 -11.35 14.20
N PRO A 183 0.32 -11.73 13.36
CA PRO A 183 0.44 -13.10 12.92
C PRO A 183 1.14 -13.95 14.00
N GLU A 184 0.73 -15.21 14.14
CA GLU A 184 1.46 -16.19 14.93
C GLU A 184 2.27 -17.10 14.00
N ALA A 185 3.59 -17.08 14.13
CA ALA A 185 4.45 -18.04 13.44
C ALA A 185 4.45 -19.40 14.15
N ARG A 186 4.51 -20.45 13.32
CA ARG A 186 4.50 -21.84 13.73
C ARG A 186 5.58 -22.60 12.98
N ALA A 187 6.30 -23.46 13.70
CA ALA A 187 7.17 -24.46 13.09
C ALA A 187 6.33 -25.58 12.44
N SER A 188 6.96 -26.42 11.61
CA SER A 188 6.31 -27.55 10.95
C SER A 188 5.59 -28.53 11.90
N GLY A 189 6.08 -28.67 13.14
CA GLY A 189 5.47 -29.45 14.21
C GLY A 189 4.32 -28.76 14.96
N GLY A 190 3.92 -27.55 14.57
CA GLY A 190 2.84 -26.76 15.20
C GLY A 190 3.27 -25.98 16.46
N THR A 191 4.53 -26.12 16.88
CA THR A 191 5.13 -25.34 17.98
C THR A 191 5.05 -23.86 17.65
N GLY A 192 4.52 -23.08 18.60
CA GLY A 192 4.46 -21.62 18.49
C GLY A 192 5.83 -20.99 18.60
N HIS A 193 6.16 -20.09 17.67
CA HIS A 193 7.19 -19.10 17.91
C HIS A 193 6.64 -18.04 18.85
N SER A 194 7.52 -17.42 19.64
CA SER A 194 7.14 -16.23 20.41
C SER A 194 6.57 -15.20 19.45
N GLY A 195 5.28 -14.89 19.63
CA GLY A 195 4.52 -14.11 18.65
C GLY A 195 5.15 -12.76 18.39
N TYR A 196 5.13 -12.35 17.11
CA TYR A 196 5.54 -11.01 16.72
C TYR A 196 4.73 -10.00 17.51
N ALA A 197 5.41 -9.03 18.11
CA ALA A 197 4.76 -7.96 18.86
C ALA A 197 3.88 -7.18 17.87
N GLY A 198 2.57 -7.41 17.92
CA GLY A 198 1.61 -6.53 17.29
C GLY A 198 1.55 -5.21 18.04
N SER A 199 1.36 -4.12 17.33
CA SER A 199 1.08 -2.83 17.95
C SER A 199 -0.32 -2.86 18.58
N ASP A 200 -0.45 -2.26 19.76
CA ASP A 200 -1.75 -2.07 20.39
C ASP A 200 -2.58 -1.14 19.49
N VAL A 201 -3.82 -1.53 19.22
CA VAL A 201 -4.74 -0.75 18.43
C VAL A 201 -5.78 -0.14 19.35
N ALA A 202 -5.90 1.19 19.30
CA ALA A 202 -7.06 1.86 19.86
C ALA A 202 -8.29 1.50 19.03
N ILE A 203 -9.32 0.95 19.65
CA ILE A 203 -10.59 0.63 18.98
C ILE A 203 -11.67 1.55 19.53
N GLY A 204 -12.27 2.35 18.64
CA GLY A 204 -13.39 3.23 18.92
C GLY A 204 -14.68 2.76 18.27
N ALA A 205 -15.70 3.63 18.26
CA ALA A 205 -16.99 3.35 17.62
C ALA A 205 -16.92 3.39 16.08
N ASP A 206 -15.94 4.09 15.52
CA ASP A 206 -15.73 4.22 14.09
C ASP A 206 -14.87 3.07 13.54
N TRP A 207 -15.06 2.76 12.27
CA TRP A 207 -14.23 1.79 11.56
C TRP A 207 -12.78 2.25 11.52
N GLN A 208 -11.88 1.39 12.03
CA GLN A 208 -10.45 1.59 11.93
C GLN A 208 -9.79 0.41 11.23
N ARG A 209 -9.00 0.68 10.19
CA ARG A 209 -8.11 -0.33 9.63
C ARG A 209 -6.89 -0.46 10.52
N CYS A 210 -6.74 -1.64 11.08
CA CYS A 210 -5.61 -2.03 11.90
C CYS A 210 -4.67 -2.84 11.01
N ALA A 211 -3.39 -2.48 10.95
CA ALA A 211 -2.41 -3.16 10.12
C ALA A 211 -1.09 -3.34 10.89
N GLN A 212 -0.47 -4.50 10.71
CA GLN A 212 0.84 -4.82 11.28
C GLN A 212 1.65 -5.60 10.24
N GLY A 213 2.88 -5.15 9.98
CA GLY A 213 3.88 -5.88 9.22
C GLY A 213 5.08 -6.21 10.10
N ALA A 214 5.72 -7.36 9.86
CA ALA A 214 6.99 -7.71 10.50
C ALA A 214 7.76 -8.71 9.65
N ALA A 215 9.09 -8.57 9.64
CA ALA A 215 9.96 -9.61 9.12
C ALA A 215 9.92 -10.82 10.07
N LEU A 216 9.76 -11.99 9.50
CA LEU A 216 9.75 -13.24 10.26
C LEU A 216 11.18 -13.58 10.68
N ALA A 217 11.34 -13.85 11.97
CA ALA A 217 12.56 -14.37 12.54
C ALA A 217 12.22 -15.38 13.64
N ASP A 218 12.99 -16.46 13.74
CA ASP A 218 12.96 -17.39 14.86
C ASP A 218 13.62 -16.75 16.09
N ALA A 219 12.87 -15.89 16.77
CA ALA A 219 13.37 -15.16 17.94
C ALA A 219 13.60 -16.05 19.18
N ASN A 220 13.01 -17.25 19.23
CA ASN A 220 13.04 -18.13 20.40
C ASN A 220 13.75 -19.48 20.17
N GLY A 221 14.34 -19.70 18.99
CA GLY A 221 15.02 -20.96 18.67
C GLY A 221 14.06 -22.14 18.54
N ALA A 222 12.78 -21.89 18.21
CA ALA A 222 11.76 -22.92 18.11
C ALA A 222 11.81 -23.70 16.80
N GLY A 223 12.76 -23.38 15.90
CA GLY A 223 13.00 -24.06 14.63
C GLY A 223 12.70 -23.17 13.42
N GLU A 224 12.70 -23.76 12.23
CA GLU A 224 12.33 -23.02 11.02
C GLU A 224 10.82 -22.71 11.03
N ILE A 225 10.48 -21.44 10.77
CA ILE A 225 9.08 -21.05 10.56
C ILE A 225 8.57 -21.73 9.30
N SER A 226 7.40 -22.35 9.39
CA SER A 226 6.75 -23.01 8.26
C SER A 226 5.37 -22.43 7.94
N TYR A 227 4.69 -21.86 8.94
CA TYR A 227 3.34 -21.34 8.79
C TYR A 227 3.09 -20.07 9.58
N LEU A 228 2.15 -19.26 9.09
CA LEU A 228 1.54 -18.17 9.84
C LEU A 228 0.07 -18.43 10.13
N VAL A 229 -0.40 -17.86 11.24
CA VAL A 229 -1.82 -17.81 11.60
C VAL A 229 -2.20 -16.35 11.83
N PRO A 230 -2.96 -15.70 10.94
CA PRO A 230 -3.44 -14.34 11.15
C PRO A 230 -4.36 -14.29 12.37
N THR A 231 -4.00 -13.46 13.35
CA THR A 231 -4.63 -13.47 14.67
C THR A 231 -5.04 -12.07 15.11
N ILE A 232 -6.20 -11.98 15.74
CA ILE A 232 -6.61 -10.82 16.55
C ILE A 232 -6.45 -11.24 18.01
N GLN A 233 -5.53 -10.61 18.73
CA GLN A 233 -5.28 -10.87 20.14
C GLN A 233 -5.98 -9.81 21.00
N ILE A 234 -6.73 -10.26 21.99
CA ILE A 234 -7.32 -9.42 23.03
C ILE A 234 -6.61 -9.79 24.33
N ALA A 235 -5.69 -8.92 24.78
CA ALA A 235 -4.92 -9.13 25.99
C ALA A 235 -5.81 -8.89 27.22
N SER A 236 -5.79 -9.83 28.15
CA SER A 236 -6.61 -9.82 29.36
C SER A 236 -5.84 -10.38 30.55
N THR A 237 -6.42 -10.29 31.75
CA THR A 237 -5.94 -11.10 32.90
C THR A 237 -6.67 -12.43 32.89
N SER A 238 -5.99 -13.53 33.24
CA SER A 238 -6.68 -14.83 33.41
C SER A 238 -7.68 -14.76 34.57
N GLY A 239 -8.86 -15.35 34.39
CA GLY A 239 -9.94 -15.29 35.38
C GLY A 239 -10.70 -13.97 35.42
N ALA A 240 -10.48 -13.08 34.44
CA ALA A 240 -11.17 -11.80 34.38
C ALA A 240 -12.47 -11.91 33.57
N ALA A 241 -13.51 -11.22 34.02
CA ALA A 241 -14.75 -11.09 33.26
C ALA A 241 -14.58 -10.05 32.15
N ILE A 242 -14.94 -10.40 30.92
CA ILE A 242 -14.99 -9.51 29.76
C ILE A 242 -16.39 -9.55 29.14
N ASP A 243 -16.85 -8.42 28.62
CA ASP A 243 -18.06 -8.29 27.80
C ASP A 243 -17.82 -7.19 26.77
N VAL A 244 -17.49 -7.61 25.55
CA VAL A 244 -17.17 -6.71 24.44
C VAL A 244 -17.82 -7.22 23.15
N THR A 245 -18.35 -6.31 22.35
CA THR A 245 -18.89 -6.61 21.03
C THR A 245 -18.13 -5.83 19.97
N LEU A 246 -17.51 -6.54 19.04
CA LEU A 246 -16.68 -5.99 17.98
C LEU A 246 -17.30 -6.30 16.62
N ASP A 247 -17.28 -5.32 15.72
CA ASP A 247 -17.37 -5.63 14.30
C ASP A 247 -15.96 -5.90 13.76
N ILE A 248 -15.81 -6.97 12.99
CA ILE A 248 -14.56 -7.40 12.38
C ILE A 248 -14.81 -7.59 10.88
N GLY A 249 -14.14 -6.79 10.05
CA GLY A 249 -14.32 -6.76 8.60
C GLY A 249 -13.03 -6.98 7.83
N LEU A 250 -13.11 -7.76 6.75
CA LEU A 250 -12.05 -7.95 5.75
C LEU A 250 -10.64 -8.19 6.33
N PRO A 251 -10.43 -9.18 7.23
CA PRO A 251 -9.06 -9.57 7.57
C PRO A 251 -8.28 -9.98 6.32
N GLN A 252 -7.03 -9.56 6.26
CA GLN A 252 -6.09 -9.87 5.19
C GLN A 252 -4.76 -10.31 5.77
N MET A 253 -4.12 -11.24 5.08
CA MET A 253 -2.74 -11.64 5.29
C MET A 253 -2.05 -11.68 3.93
N GLU A 254 -1.03 -10.84 3.75
CA GLU A 254 -0.33 -10.64 2.48
C GLU A 254 1.18 -10.73 2.71
N LEU A 255 1.89 -11.31 1.74
CA LEU A 255 3.35 -11.21 1.71
C LEU A 255 3.73 -9.74 1.47
N ASP A 256 4.82 -9.32 2.10
CA ASP A 256 5.37 -7.98 2.12
C ASP A 256 4.56 -6.93 2.89
N ALA A 257 3.57 -6.33 2.24
CA ALA A 257 2.92 -5.13 2.75
C ALA A 257 1.41 -5.17 2.50
N VAL A 258 0.68 -4.48 3.36
CA VAL A 258 -0.78 -4.39 3.26
C VAL A 258 -1.17 -3.59 2.01
N THR A 259 -2.03 -4.15 1.19
CA THR A 259 -2.57 -3.50 0.00
C THR A 259 -4.03 -3.13 0.21
N SER A 260 -4.74 -2.66 -0.81
CA SER A 260 -6.18 -2.49 -0.72
C SER A 260 -6.90 -3.82 -0.43
N PRO A 261 -8.11 -3.79 0.16
CA PRO A 261 -8.83 -5.01 0.48
C PRO A 261 -9.09 -5.94 -0.70
N ILE A 262 -8.50 -7.15 -0.61
CA ILE A 262 -8.77 -8.28 -1.50
C ILE A 262 -9.85 -9.14 -0.83
N ARG A 263 -11.06 -9.12 -1.39
CA ARG A 263 -12.19 -9.91 -0.90
C ARG A 263 -11.98 -11.39 -1.23
N THR A 264 -12.30 -12.26 -0.28
CA THR A 264 -12.18 -13.72 -0.39
C THR A 264 -13.45 -14.39 0.14
N SER A 265 -13.88 -15.45 -0.54
CA SER A 265 -15.13 -16.18 -0.27
C SER A 265 -14.89 -17.70 -0.38
N GLY A 266 -14.34 -18.30 0.67
CA GLY A 266 -14.02 -19.73 0.74
C GLY A 266 -12.70 -20.15 0.07
N ALA A 267 -11.97 -19.22 -0.55
CA ALA A 267 -10.67 -19.47 -1.19
C ALA A 267 -9.79 -18.21 -1.13
N MET A 268 -8.47 -18.40 -1.14
CA MET A 268 -7.52 -17.30 -1.29
C MET A 268 -7.74 -16.62 -2.63
N ALA A 269 -7.50 -15.32 -2.70
CA ALA A 269 -7.61 -14.56 -3.95
C ALA A 269 -6.37 -13.71 -4.17
N THR A 270 -5.97 -13.61 -5.44
CA THR A 270 -4.85 -12.79 -5.89
C THR A 270 -5.40 -11.66 -6.74
N ARG A 271 -5.01 -10.43 -6.41
CA ARG A 271 -5.21 -9.29 -7.30
C ARG A 271 -3.99 -9.11 -8.20
N ALA A 272 -4.21 -8.75 -9.45
CA ALA A 272 -3.12 -8.43 -10.37
C ALA A 272 -2.40 -7.14 -9.94
N ALA A 273 -1.14 -7.00 -10.35
CA ALA A 273 -0.41 -5.75 -10.21
C ALA A 273 -1.02 -4.67 -11.12
N ASP A 274 -0.87 -3.43 -10.71
CA ASP A 274 -1.27 -2.26 -11.49
C ASP A 274 -0.16 -1.90 -12.48
N VAL A 275 -0.52 -1.79 -13.75
CA VAL A 275 0.36 -1.26 -14.79
C VAL A 275 -0.27 0.01 -15.34
N VAL A 276 0.17 1.16 -14.82
CA VAL A 276 -0.34 2.47 -15.25
C VAL A 276 0.58 3.05 -16.31
N THR A 277 0.06 3.28 -17.51
CA THR A 277 0.81 3.76 -18.67
C THR A 277 0.09 4.90 -19.39
N THR A 278 0.86 5.71 -20.08
CA THR A 278 0.39 6.81 -20.94
C THR A 278 1.43 7.06 -22.02
N PRO A 279 1.05 7.54 -23.21
CA PRO A 279 2.02 8.08 -24.15
C PRO A 279 2.93 9.09 -23.45
N ALA A 280 4.23 8.98 -23.68
CA ALA A 280 5.20 9.89 -23.09
C ALA A 280 5.05 11.27 -23.74
N PRO A 281 4.84 12.36 -22.97
CA PRO A 281 4.70 13.70 -23.53
C PRO A 281 6.05 14.35 -23.90
N VAL A 282 7.10 13.56 -24.13
CA VAL A 282 8.46 14.06 -24.37
C VAL A 282 8.84 13.90 -25.84
N ASN A 283 9.10 15.02 -26.50
CA ASN A 283 9.59 15.05 -27.88
C ASN A 283 10.88 15.88 -27.90
N GLY A 284 12.05 15.23 -28.00
CA GLY A 284 13.29 15.95 -28.37
C GLY A 284 14.45 16.05 -27.38
N GLY A 285 14.60 15.12 -26.44
CA GLY A 285 15.83 15.04 -25.62
C GLY A 285 16.05 16.20 -24.64
N VAL A 286 15.08 17.11 -24.51
CA VAL A 286 15.02 18.15 -23.49
C VAL A 286 13.65 18.09 -22.82
N PHE A 287 13.60 17.87 -21.52
CA PHE A 287 12.37 17.85 -20.73
C PHE A 287 12.69 17.89 -19.24
N SER A 288 11.67 18.19 -18.42
CA SER A 288 11.76 18.06 -16.97
C SER A 288 10.55 17.33 -16.41
N VAL A 289 10.73 16.59 -15.32
CA VAL A 289 9.70 15.83 -14.64
C VAL A 289 9.68 16.25 -13.18
N VAL A 290 8.52 16.61 -12.66
CA VAL A 290 8.29 16.87 -11.24
C VAL A 290 7.28 15.83 -10.76
N VAL A 291 7.63 15.07 -9.73
CA VAL A 291 6.76 14.02 -9.19
C VAL A 291 6.65 14.12 -7.68
N ASP A 292 5.41 14.07 -7.19
CA ASP A 292 5.06 13.95 -5.79
C ASP A 292 4.57 12.55 -5.50
N PHE A 293 5.33 11.79 -4.73
CA PHE A 293 5.06 10.38 -4.48
C PHE A 293 5.33 9.97 -3.04
N ARG A 294 4.77 8.83 -2.63
CA ARG A 294 5.18 8.12 -1.41
C ARG A 294 5.04 6.62 -1.56
N PHE A 295 5.97 5.88 -0.98
CA PHE A 295 5.83 4.43 -0.80
C PHE A 295 5.13 4.14 0.51
N SER A 296 4.14 3.25 0.52
CA SER A 296 3.47 2.83 1.77
C SER A 296 4.32 1.87 2.61
N ALA A 297 5.34 1.24 2.02
CA ALA A 297 6.24 0.32 2.70
C ALA A 297 7.70 0.52 2.28
N VAL A 298 8.61 0.09 3.16
CA VAL A 298 10.04 0.07 2.86
C VAL A 298 10.28 -0.93 1.74
N GLN A 299 10.98 -0.51 0.70
CA GLN A 299 11.33 -1.38 -0.41
C GLN A 299 12.50 -2.28 0.00
N VAL A 300 12.49 -3.54 -0.44
CA VAL A 300 13.48 -4.56 -0.04
C VAL A 300 14.52 -4.79 -1.14
N ALA A 301 15.71 -5.28 -0.77
CA ALA A 301 16.69 -5.72 -1.75
C ALA A 301 16.12 -6.77 -2.71
N GLY A 302 16.65 -6.80 -3.93
CA GLY A 302 16.14 -7.58 -5.06
C GLY A 302 14.98 -6.91 -5.81
N ARG A 303 14.39 -5.82 -5.28
CA ARG A 303 13.25 -5.14 -5.92
C ARG A 303 13.58 -3.71 -6.36
N SER A 304 13.47 -3.50 -7.67
CA SER A 304 13.63 -2.19 -8.31
C SER A 304 12.26 -1.53 -8.52
N ALA A 305 11.62 -1.13 -7.43
CA ALA A 305 10.36 -0.41 -7.45
C ALA A 305 10.49 0.92 -8.20
N ARG A 306 9.73 1.12 -9.28
CA ARG A 306 9.86 2.31 -10.15
C ARG A 306 8.86 3.37 -9.71
N VAL A 307 9.32 4.60 -9.46
CA VAL A 307 8.46 5.77 -9.29
C VAL A 307 7.90 6.18 -10.66
N PHE A 308 8.76 6.29 -11.66
CA PHE A 308 8.32 6.38 -13.04
C PHE A 308 9.35 5.74 -13.95
N ASP A 309 8.91 5.39 -15.15
CA ASP A 309 9.75 4.87 -16.23
C ASP A 309 9.30 5.49 -17.55
N PHE A 310 10.12 6.37 -18.12
CA PHE A 310 10.02 6.73 -19.52
C PHE A 310 10.75 5.67 -20.32
N GLY A 311 10.00 4.86 -21.05
CA GLY A 311 10.54 3.79 -21.85
C GLY A 311 10.22 3.93 -23.32
N GLY A 312 11.00 3.20 -24.10
CA GLY A 312 10.95 3.20 -25.54
C GLY A 312 11.15 1.83 -26.18
N ASP A 313 11.30 1.84 -27.49
CA ASP A 313 11.71 0.64 -28.22
C ASP A 313 13.09 0.17 -27.74
N GLU A 314 13.37 -1.11 -27.96
CA GLU A 314 14.71 -1.68 -27.73
C GLU A 314 15.20 -1.49 -26.28
N GLY A 315 14.31 -1.57 -25.28
CA GLY A 315 14.64 -1.58 -23.84
C GLY A 315 15.25 -0.29 -23.30
N ARG A 316 15.30 0.78 -24.10
CA ARG A 316 15.82 2.07 -23.66
C ARG A 316 14.85 2.72 -22.67
N SER A 317 15.38 3.20 -21.56
CA SER A 317 14.55 3.84 -20.52
C SER A 317 15.30 4.86 -19.68
N LEU A 318 14.58 5.90 -19.26
CA LEU A 318 14.94 6.79 -18.16
C LEU A 318 13.95 6.58 -17.02
N ARG A 319 14.44 6.15 -15.86
CA ARG A 319 13.55 5.79 -14.75
C ARG A 319 14.09 6.24 -13.40
N LEU A 320 13.18 6.74 -12.58
CA LEU A 320 13.40 6.97 -11.17
C LEU A 320 12.91 5.74 -10.41
N GLN A 321 13.80 5.07 -9.66
CA GLN A 321 13.47 3.82 -8.98
C GLN A 321 14.16 3.69 -7.63
N HIS A 322 13.62 2.84 -6.77
CA HIS A 322 14.36 2.29 -5.64
C HIS A 322 15.56 1.49 -6.12
N ASN A 323 16.68 1.59 -5.40
CA ASN A 323 17.86 0.78 -5.62
C ASN A 323 17.66 -0.61 -5.03
N GLY A 324 17.23 -1.57 -5.86
CA GLY A 324 17.08 -2.96 -5.45
C GLY A 324 18.39 -3.65 -5.05
N GLY A 325 19.56 -3.05 -5.24
CA GLY A 325 20.85 -3.61 -4.79
C GLY A 325 21.13 -3.43 -3.29
N LEU A 326 20.40 -2.54 -2.60
CA LEU A 326 20.65 -2.16 -1.22
C LEU A 326 19.35 -2.18 -0.39
N ASN A 327 19.45 -2.44 0.91
CA ASN A 327 18.34 -2.38 1.86
C ASN A 327 18.12 -0.97 2.45
N THR A 328 18.74 0.06 1.85
CA THR A 328 18.85 1.41 2.42
C THR A 328 17.69 2.32 2.05
N GLY A 329 16.77 1.89 1.18
CA GLY A 329 15.73 2.80 0.67
C GLY A 329 16.30 3.84 -0.29
N ASP A 330 17.47 3.59 -0.89
CA ASP A 330 18.10 4.55 -1.78
C ASP A 330 17.27 4.74 -3.05
N LEU A 331 17.04 5.99 -3.43
CA LEU A 331 16.44 6.32 -4.71
C LEU A 331 17.55 6.52 -5.76
N LEU A 332 17.35 5.91 -6.93
CA LEU A 332 18.29 5.86 -8.04
C LEU A 332 17.61 6.37 -9.30
N LEU A 333 18.25 7.32 -9.98
CA LEU A 333 17.93 7.63 -11.35
C LEU A 333 18.78 6.74 -12.27
N VAL A 334 18.12 5.97 -13.14
CA VAL A 334 18.75 5.01 -14.04
C VAL A 334 18.47 5.35 -15.48
N LEU A 335 19.52 5.33 -16.30
CA LEU A 335 19.43 5.39 -17.75
C LEU A 335 19.88 4.04 -18.36
N HIS A 336 19.02 3.46 -19.19
CA HIS A 336 19.32 2.30 -20.04
C HIS A 336 19.36 2.73 -21.50
N ASP A 337 20.46 2.45 -22.18
CA ASP A 337 20.66 2.73 -23.61
C ASP A 337 20.79 1.43 -24.46
N ALA A 338 20.38 0.29 -23.88
CA ALA A 338 20.47 -1.01 -24.53
C ALA A 338 19.23 -1.88 -24.25
N PRO A 339 18.92 -2.85 -25.14
CA PRO A 339 17.73 -3.71 -25.06
C PRO A 339 17.65 -4.69 -23.89
N SER A 340 18.62 -4.70 -22.98
CA SER A 340 18.59 -5.51 -21.78
C SER A 340 18.74 -4.64 -20.53
N GLU A 341 17.84 -4.83 -19.56
CA GLU A 341 17.80 -4.09 -18.29
C GLU A 341 19.05 -4.27 -17.40
N GLY A 342 20.05 -5.05 -17.84
CA GLY A 342 21.31 -5.29 -17.13
C GLY A 342 22.43 -4.30 -17.47
N GLY A 343 22.24 -3.44 -18.48
CA GLY A 343 23.26 -2.49 -18.96
C GLY A 343 23.00 -1.06 -18.54
N ALA A 344 22.71 -0.79 -17.26
CA ALA A 344 22.57 0.58 -16.77
C ALA A 344 23.84 1.36 -17.10
N VAL A 345 23.72 2.41 -17.91
CA VAL A 345 24.88 3.23 -18.34
C VAL A 345 25.21 4.26 -17.27
N LEU A 346 24.21 4.70 -16.51
CA LEU A 346 24.35 5.70 -15.45
C LEU A 346 23.37 5.43 -14.31
N GLY A 347 23.89 5.42 -13.08
CA GLY A 347 23.12 5.40 -11.84
C GLY A 347 23.49 6.59 -10.95
N VAL A 348 22.51 7.39 -10.55
CA VAL A 348 22.69 8.51 -9.62
C VAL A 348 21.88 8.28 -8.35
N THR A 349 22.55 8.01 -7.23
CA THR A 349 21.90 7.90 -5.91
C THR A 349 21.51 9.28 -5.40
N LEU A 350 20.25 9.43 -4.97
CA LEU A 350 19.67 10.72 -4.59
C LEU A 350 19.54 10.90 -3.08
N GLY A 351 19.42 9.80 -2.34
CA GLY A 351 19.15 9.80 -0.91
C GLY A 351 18.20 8.67 -0.51
N VAL A 352 17.92 8.58 0.78
CA VAL A 352 17.06 7.55 1.37
C VAL A 352 15.61 8.03 1.42
N ILE A 353 14.70 7.23 0.88
CA ILE A 353 13.26 7.45 1.05
C ILE A 353 12.74 6.80 2.34
N THR A 354 11.92 7.53 3.09
CA THR A 354 11.21 6.98 4.25
C THR A 354 9.79 6.62 3.85
N ALA A 355 9.39 5.37 4.11
CA ALA A 355 8.03 4.90 3.85
C ALA A 355 7.00 5.74 4.62
N GLY A 356 5.85 5.99 3.99
CA GLY A 356 4.74 6.78 4.54
C GLY A 356 4.89 8.29 4.39
N LEU A 357 6.07 8.81 4.05
CA LEU A 357 6.28 10.25 3.86
C LEU A 357 6.19 10.65 2.39
N TRP A 358 5.52 11.77 2.13
CA TRP A 358 5.52 12.39 0.82
C TRP A 358 6.89 12.94 0.47
N GLN A 359 7.32 12.64 -0.76
CA GLN A 359 8.59 13.05 -1.34
C GLN A 359 8.30 13.74 -2.67
N ARG A 360 9.05 14.81 -2.95
CA ARG A 360 9.09 15.44 -4.26
C ARG A 360 10.45 15.20 -4.90
N ALA A 361 10.44 14.72 -6.14
CA ALA A 361 11.63 14.63 -6.98
C ALA A 361 11.46 15.47 -8.25
N VAL A 362 12.55 16.11 -8.67
CA VAL A 362 12.64 16.83 -9.94
C VAL A 362 13.77 16.20 -10.75
N VAL A 363 13.47 15.79 -11.97
CA VAL A 363 14.45 15.25 -12.94
C VAL A 363 14.45 16.16 -14.15
N VAL A 364 15.60 16.68 -14.54
CA VAL A 364 15.80 17.53 -15.71
C VAL A 364 16.75 16.85 -16.67
N VAL A 365 16.35 16.87 -17.92
CA VAL A 365 17.04 16.31 -19.06
C VAL A 365 17.23 17.44 -20.07
N ASP A 366 18.48 17.69 -20.46
CA ASP A 366 18.84 18.72 -21.43
C ASP A 366 19.99 18.22 -22.33
N GLY A 367 19.64 17.45 -23.36
CA GLY A 367 20.62 16.84 -24.25
C GLY A 367 21.48 15.78 -23.56
N ALA A 368 22.70 16.17 -23.17
CA ALA A 368 23.63 15.32 -22.43
C ALA A 368 23.68 15.65 -20.93
N ASP A 369 22.97 16.70 -20.49
CA ASP A 369 22.95 17.13 -19.11
C ASP A 369 21.73 16.54 -18.39
N LEU A 370 21.99 15.85 -17.28
CA LEU A 370 20.99 15.29 -16.36
C LEU A 370 21.16 15.98 -15.03
N ARG A 371 20.07 16.54 -14.52
CA ARG A 371 20.03 17.11 -13.19
C ARG A 371 18.89 16.49 -12.43
N VAL A 372 19.10 16.20 -11.16
CA VAL A 372 18.09 15.55 -10.35
C VAL A 372 18.20 16.01 -8.92
N ARG A 373 17.04 16.23 -8.30
CA ARG A 373 16.95 16.64 -6.91
C ARG A 373 15.79 15.94 -6.21
N LEU A 374 16.05 15.45 -5.01
CA LEU A 374 15.05 14.92 -4.07
C LEU A 374 14.82 15.93 -2.94
N SER A 375 13.63 15.92 -2.35
CA SER A 375 13.29 16.75 -1.19
C SER A 375 14.27 16.54 -0.03
N GLY A 376 14.80 17.63 0.51
CA GLY A 376 15.80 17.60 1.59
C GLY A 376 17.23 17.30 1.12
N GLU A 377 17.44 16.97 -0.15
CA GLU A 377 18.74 16.58 -0.70
C GLU A 377 19.30 17.64 -1.67
N ALA A 378 20.61 17.58 -1.89
CA ALA A 378 21.30 18.44 -2.85
C ALA A 378 20.98 18.03 -4.29
N GLU A 379 21.02 19.00 -5.21
CA GLU A 379 20.95 18.71 -6.65
C GLU A 379 22.19 17.94 -7.10
N VAL A 380 21.99 16.86 -7.83
CA VAL A 380 23.05 16.09 -8.47
C VAL A 380 22.99 16.31 -9.98
N SER A 381 24.15 16.59 -10.58
CA SER A 381 24.29 16.84 -12.02
C SER A 381 25.25 15.85 -12.66
N ARG A 382 24.97 15.43 -13.89
CA ARG A 382 25.81 14.58 -14.74
C ARG A 382 25.74 15.08 -16.18
N SER A 383 26.85 14.96 -16.91
CA SER A 383 26.96 15.38 -18.31
C SER A 383 27.61 14.30 -19.20
N ASP A 384 27.73 13.08 -18.68
CA ASP A 384 28.53 11.98 -19.21
C ASP A 384 27.68 10.88 -19.86
N PHE A 385 26.48 11.20 -20.31
CA PHE A 385 25.57 10.25 -20.97
C PHE A 385 24.97 10.84 -22.24
N ALA A 386 24.52 9.95 -23.13
CA ALA A 386 23.68 10.32 -24.26
C ALA A 386 22.28 9.76 -24.00
N LEU A 387 21.26 10.62 -23.96
CA LEU A 387 19.90 10.11 -23.95
C LEU A 387 19.54 9.49 -25.30
N PRO A 388 18.64 8.50 -25.30
CA PRO A 388 17.94 8.07 -26.48
C PRO A 388 17.15 9.25 -27.05
N ARG A 389 17.74 10.02 -27.98
CA ARG A 389 17.09 11.20 -28.58
C ARG A 389 15.83 10.83 -29.37
N SER A 390 15.72 9.57 -29.78
CA SER A 390 14.52 8.95 -30.33
C SER A 390 14.20 7.67 -29.56
N GLY A 391 12.93 7.45 -29.24
CA GLY A 391 12.45 6.16 -28.77
C GLY A 391 11.61 6.20 -27.51
N LEU A 392 11.74 7.20 -26.63
CA LEU A 392 10.90 7.28 -25.43
C LEU A 392 9.47 7.68 -25.81
N HIS A 393 8.54 6.74 -25.73
CA HIS A 393 7.16 6.94 -26.17
C HIS A 393 6.12 6.48 -25.13
N THR A 394 6.56 5.84 -24.05
CA THR A 394 5.69 5.39 -22.95
C THR A 394 6.18 5.94 -21.62
N LEU A 395 5.28 6.53 -20.83
CA LEU A 395 5.48 6.81 -19.41
C LEU A 395 4.72 5.74 -18.62
N ALA A 396 5.42 4.99 -17.78
CA ALA A 396 4.84 4.06 -16.83
C ALA A 396 5.01 4.55 -15.38
N LEU A 397 4.03 4.29 -14.53
CA LEU A 397 4.01 4.69 -13.11
C LEU A 397 3.92 3.42 -12.25
N GLY A 398 4.85 3.23 -11.31
CA GLY A 398 4.91 2.03 -10.46
C GLY A 398 5.40 0.75 -11.15
N ALA A 399 5.56 0.79 -12.47
CA ALA A 399 5.89 -0.36 -13.32
C ALA A 399 7.02 0.00 -14.29
N SER A 400 7.58 -1.01 -14.95
CA SER A 400 8.35 -0.79 -16.19
C SER A 400 7.44 -0.36 -17.32
N HIS A 401 8.03 0.30 -18.33
CA HIS A 401 7.35 0.52 -19.61
C HIS A 401 6.94 -0.78 -20.32
N THR A 402 7.52 -1.93 -19.95
CA THR A 402 7.15 -3.27 -20.40
C THR A 402 6.12 -3.98 -19.51
N GLY A 403 5.61 -3.31 -18.46
CA GLY A 403 4.57 -3.85 -17.56
C GLY A 403 5.08 -4.70 -16.38
N THR A 404 6.39 -4.76 -16.14
CA THR A 404 6.98 -5.44 -14.96
C THR A 404 6.81 -4.59 -13.71
N VAL A 405 6.18 -5.14 -12.67
CA VAL A 405 5.95 -4.45 -11.39
C VAL A 405 6.81 -5.10 -10.30
N ALA A 406 7.63 -4.31 -9.63
CA ALA A 406 8.53 -4.75 -8.55
C ALA A 406 8.28 -3.99 -7.24
N LEU A 407 7.05 -3.53 -7.02
CA LEU A 407 6.67 -2.77 -5.82
C LEU A 407 6.59 -3.68 -4.58
N VAL A 408 7.01 -3.14 -3.44
CA VAL A 408 6.70 -3.65 -2.09
C VAL A 408 5.60 -2.75 -1.51
N GLY A 409 4.37 -3.24 -1.48
CA GLY A 409 3.21 -2.45 -1.09
C GLY A 409 2.84 -1.32 -2.05
N PRO A 410 1.78 -0.56 -1.75
CA PRO A 410 1.31 0.51 -2.63
C PRO A 410 2.31 1.66 -2.81
N LEU A 411 2.27 2.27 -3.99
CA LEU A 411 2.94 3.51 -4.36
C LEU A 411 1.88 4.54 -4.73
N GLU A 412 1.99 5.73 -4.14
CA GLU A 412 0.97 6.76 -4.23
C GLU A 412 1.54 8.04 -4.85
N TYR A 413 0.69 8.77 -5.59
CA TYR A 413 1.06 10.00 -6.30
C TYR A 413 0.05 11.11 -6.03
N ARG A 414 0.54 12.29 -5.65
CA ARG A 414 -0.23 13.54 -5.64
C ARG A 414 -0.21 14.23 -6.99
N ALA A 415 0.91 14.14 -7.69
CA ALA A 415 1.10 14.79 -8.98
C ALA A 415 2.28 14.19 -9.72
N ILE A 416 2.19 14.22 -11.05
CA ILE A 416 3.35 14.13 -11.93
C ILE A 416 3.18 15.18 -13.03
N THR A 417 4.20 16.01 -13.23
CA THR A 417 4.17 17.10 -14.22
C THR A 417 5.36 16.96 -15.13
N VAL A 418 5.14 17.04 -16.44
CA VAL A 418 6.20 17.00 -17.44
C VAL A 418 6.25 18.33 -18.17
N TYR A 419 7.44 18.93 -18.19
CA TYR A 419 7.76 20.15 -18.92
C TYR A 419 8.55 19.75 -20.16
N ASP A 420 8.28 20.37 -21.30
CA ASP A 420 9.02 20.21 -22.57
C ASP A 420 10.30 21.07 -22.62
N ARG A 421 10.76 21.53 -21.45
CA ARG A 421 11.92 22.40 -21.30
C ARG A 421 12.78 21.97 -20.13
N SER A 422 14.02 22.44 -20.15
CA SER A 422 14.97 22.36 -19.04
C SER A 422 14.57 23.36 -17.95
N LEU A 423 14.36 22.90 -16.72
CA LEU A 423 14.17 23.76 -15.55
C LEU A 423 15.53 24.25 -15.04
N SER A 424 15.65 25.54 -14.71
CA SER A 424 16.83 26.10 -14.06
C SER A 424 17.00 25.58 -12.62
N SER A 425 18.21 25.60 -12.06
CA SER A 425 18.43 25.16 -10.66
C SER A 425 17.66 26.01 -9.64
N ALA A 426 17.34 27.27 -9.98
CA ALA A 426 16.47 28.11 -9.17
C ALA A 426 15.02 27.59 -9.17
N GLU A 427 14.47 27.25 -10.34
CA GLU A 427 13.14 26.64 -10.45
C GLU A 427 13.09 25.26 -9.78
N ILE A 428 14.14 24.44 -9.93
CA ILE A 428 14.23 23.15 -9.23
C ILE A 428 14.16 23.36 -7.72
N THR A 429 14.90 24.33 -7.19
CA THR A 429 14.90 24.66 -5.76
C THR A 429 13.54 25.13 -5.29
N GLU A 430 12.91 26.06 -6.02
CA GLU A 430 11.57 26.57 -5.70
C GLU A 430 10.53 25.44 -5.70
N LEU A 431 10.59 24.54 -6.69
CA LEU A 431 9.65 23.42 -6.79
C LEU A 431 9.85 22.41 -5.66
N VAL A 432 11.10 22.12 -5.26
CA VAL A 432 11.39 21.14 -4.21
C VAL A 432 11.13 21.70 -2.81
N GLU A 433 11.53 22.95 -2.54
CA GLU A 433 11.48 23.55 -1.19
C GLU A 433 10.21 24.38 -0.94
N GLY A 434 9.62 24.98 -1.98
CA GLY A 434 8.41 25.80 -1.90
C GLY A 434 7.11 24.99 -1.75
N ALA A 435 7.21 23.67 -1.57
CA ALA A 435 6.09 22.74 -1.51
C ALA A 435 5.42 22.63 -0.12
N SER A 436 5.79 23.47 0.86
CA SER A 436 5.30 23.41 2.24
C SER A 436 3.79 23.59 2.36
#